data_AF-A0A7J5VDT4-F1
#
_entry.id   AF-A0A7J5VDT4-F1
#
_cell.length_a   1.000
_cell.length_b   1.000
_cell.length_c   1.000
_cell.angle_alpha   90.00
_cell.angle_beta   90.00
_cell.angle_gamma   90.00
#
_symmetry.space_group_name_H-M   'P 1'
#
loop_
_entity.id
_entity.type
_entity.pdbx_description
1 polymer ?
#
loop_
_entity_poly.entity_id
_entity_poly.type
_entity_poly.pdbx_seq_one_letter_code
_entity_poly.pdbx_strand_id
1 'polypeptide(L)'
;MKEDLADLGVFDSKMSLYLLEKLREYKVMGFSGFEGRHYSLFESFTQDMGQAVTLQNLLYLLAFKYIVSGQIGHEHIPDDPSVESERRQVIFGTAIGIPTFFVHENTGNALLKKIMGKTDRLRMSRRYPGYTRVYNIEYRRALLKILRDDAADLIEMLNMREDINELETRLCEPDRFSAAGKLTSGILGMAGGKSPMDLCADDFNQAAEKYYRTDLRNRHIREALGLLGEVLNKLEKVSDGLRQDIRFLINGILQEKPAGEFLDRAQQEILNETASAETLEKLISIILVHIHYKAELNQKFKDTTYATSLHRA
;
A
#
# COMPACT_ATOMS: atom_id res chain seq x y z
N MET A 1 23.05 -5.33 -17.84
CA MET A 1 22.68 -5.83 -16.50
C MET A 1 21.82 -7.08 -16.54
N LYS A 2 20.61 -7.10 -17.13
CA LYS A 2 19.78 -8.32 -17.16
C LYS A 2 20.40 -9.45 -17.97
N GLU A 3 20.95 -9.12 -19.14
CA GLU A 3 21.68 -10.06 -20.00
C GLU A 3 22.92 -10.56 -19.28
N ASP A 4 23.75 -9.66 -18.73
CA ASP A 4 24.92 -10.04 -17.93
C ASP A 4 24.59 -10.99 -16.76
N LEU A 5 23.48 -10.76 -16.03
CA LEU A 5 23.06 -11.64 -14.92
C LEU A 5 22.52 -12.99 -15.41
N ALA A 6 21.94 -13.02 -16.61
CA ALA A 6 21.50 -14.25 -17.26
C ALA A 6 22.67 -15.07 -17.80
N ASP A 7 23.66 -14.41 -18.37
CA ASP A 7 24.91 -15.02 -18.85
C ASP A 7 25.72 -15.62 -17.68
N LEU A 8 25.62 -15.02 -16.49
CA LEU A 8 26.18 -15.57 -15.25
C LEU A 8 25.36 -16.73 -14.66
N GLY A 9 24.20 -17.08 -15.25
CA GLY A 9 23.32 -18.15 -14.77
C GLY A 9 22.58 -17.81 -13.46
N VAL A 10 22.58 -16.54 -13.04
CA VAL A 10 22.01 -16.08 -11.76
C VAL A 10 20.58 -15.53 -11.92
N PHE A 11 20.15 -15.25 -13.15
CA PHE A 11 18.86 -14.58 -13.41
C PHE A 11 18.25 -15.01 -14.75
N ASP A 12 16.97 -15.38 -14.80
CA ASP A 12 16.27 -15.56 -16.08
C ASP A 12 15.83 -14.20 -16.62
N SER A 13 16.23 -13.86 -17.85
CA SER A 13 15.89 -12.61 -18.53
C SER A 13 14.37 -12.33 -18.62
N LYS A 14 13.53 -13.37 -18.60
CA LYS A 14 12.06 -13.27 -18.57
C LYS A 14 11.53 -12.83 -17.21
N MET A 15 12.33 -12.92 -16.15
CA MET A 15 11.96 -12.43 -14.84
C MET A 15 12.05 -10.90 -14.76
N SER A 16 11.18 -10.32 -13.93
CA SER A 16 11.36 -8.94 -13.51
C SER A 16 12.43 -8.90 -12.41
N LEU A 17 13.45 -8.06 -12.57
CA LEU A 17 14.33 -7.73 -11.46
C LEU A 17 13.47 -7.22 -10.29
N TYR A 18 13.80 -7.66 -9.07
CA TYR A 18 13.16 -7.14 -7.87
C TYR A 18 13.70 -5.74 -7.60
N LEU A 19 12.84 -4.75 -7.79
CA LEU A 19 13.05 -3.36 -7.41
C LEU A 19 11.96 -2.98 -6.43
N LEU A 20 12.34 -2.34 -5.32
CA LEU A 20 11.37 -1.89 -4.31
C LEU A 20 10.35 -0.93 -4.91
N GLU A 21 10.81 -0.06 -5.80
CA GLU A 21 9.99 0.87 -6.56
C GLU A 21 10.31 0.66 -8.04
N LYS A 22 9.28 0.49 -8.87
CA LYS A 22 9.42 0.24 -10.29
C LYS A 22 8.61 1.25 -11.10
N LEU A 23 9.25 1.88 -12.09
CA LEU A 23 8.54 2.71 -13.07
C LEU A 23 7.63 1.84 -13.94
N ARG A 24 6.36 2.24 -14.05
CA ARG A 24 5.42 1.77 -15.06
C ARG A 24 5.58 2.66 -16.28
N GLU A 25 6.15 2.10 -17.34
CA GLU A 25 6.36 2.81 -18.59
C GLU A 25 5.09 2.80 -19.44
N TYR A 26 4.65 3.98 -19.90
CA TYR A 26 3.45 4.12 -20.73
C TYR A 26 3.45 3.20 -21.94
N LYS A 27 4.58 3.11 -22.65
CA LYS A 27 4.72 2.30 -23.87
C LYS A 27 4.50 0.81 -23.63
N VAL A 28 4.70 0.34 -22.40
CA VAL A 28 4.57 -1.08 -22.02
C VAL A 28 3.20 -1.35 -21.39
N MET A 29 2.74 -0.45 -20.52
CA MET A 29 1.57 -0.70 -19.66
C MET A 29 0.30 0.02 -20.12
N GLY A 30 0.40 0.98 -21.05
CA GLY A 30 -0.71 1.89 -21.43
C GLY A 30 -0.97 3.02 -20.42
N PHE A 31 -0.16 3.13 -19.37
CA PHE A 31 -0.19 4.21 -18.38
C PHE A 31 1.20 4.42 -17.75
N SER A 32 1.45 5.62 -17.20
CA SER A 32 2.66 5.94 -16.45
C SER A 32 2.38 5.95 -14.95
N GLY A 33 3.34 5.51 -14.15
CA GLY A 33 3.25 5.57 -12.69
C GLY A 33 4.40 4.85 -12.01
N PHE A 34 4.34 4.72 -10.69
CA PHE A 34 5.29 3.94 -9.91
C PHE A 34 4.57 2.78 -9.23
N GLU A 35 5.25 1.63 -9.17
CA GLU A 35 4.82 0.43 -8.49
C GLU A 35 5.76 0.17 -7.32
N GLY A 36 5.29 0.42 -6.10
CA GLY A 36 5.90 -0.07 -4.88
C GLY A 36 5.68 -1.57 -4.74
N ARG A 37 6.76 -2.35 -4.66
CA ARG A 37 6.76 -3.82 -4.53
C ARG A 37 7.07 -4.25 -3.09
N HIS A 38 6.49 -3.54 -2.15
CA HIS A 38 6.54 -3.84 -0.72
C HIS A 38 5.15 -4.28 -0.26
N TYR A 39 4.78 -5.53 -0.54
CA TYR A 39 3.47 -6.04 -0.15
C TYR A 39 3.51 -6.54 1.28
N SER A 40 2.77 -5.86 2.15
CA SER A 40 2.41 -6.35 3.48
C SER A 40 1.05 -7.03 3.40
N LEU A 41 0.86 -8.08 4.20
CA LEU A 41 -0.48 -8.55 4.50
C LEU A 41 -1.19 -7.48 5.34
N PHE A 42 -2.42 -7.15 5.00
CA PHE A 42 -3.22 -6.13 5.68
C PHE A 42 -4.40 -6.76 6.41
N GLU A 43 -4.75 -6.22 7.57
CA GLU A 43 -5.94 -6.68 8.29
C GLU A 43 -7.21 -6.15 7.62
N SER A 44 -7.18 -4.90 7.16
CA SER A 44 -8.27 -4.22 6.45
C SER A 44 -7.79 -3.55 5.15
N PHE A 45 -8.62 -3.63 4.11
CA PHE A 45 -8.37 -2.94 2.84
C PHE A 45 -8.51 -1.42 2.97
N THR A 46 -9.49 -0.94 3.72
CA THR A 46 -9.73 0.50 3.89
C THR A 46 -8.78 1.11 4.91
N GLN A 47 -8.67 0.51 6.09
CA GLN A 47 -7.94 1.10 7.21
C GLN A 47 -6.43 0.87 7.13
N ASP A 48 -5.96 -0.24 6.56
CA ASP A 48 -4.51 -0.48 6.46
C ASP A 48 -3.99 -0.28 5.04
N MET A 49 -4.53 -1.01 4.05
CA MET A 49 -4.04 -0.89 2.66
C MET A 49 -4.33 0.50 2.08
N GLY A 50 -5.54 1.03 2.27
CA GLY A 50 -5.94 2.35 1.77
C GLY A 50 -5.03 3.47 2.28
N GLN A 51 -4.67 3.43 3.57
CA GLN A 51 -3.73 4.39 4.15
C GLN A 51 -2.32 4.23 3.61
N ALA A 52 -1.83 2.99 3.44
CA ALA A 52 -0.53 2.74 2.84
C ALA A 52 -0.44 3.31 1.42
N VAL A 53 -1.49 3.10 0.61
CA VAL A 53 -1.59 3.66 -0.75
C VAL A 53 -1.63 5.19 -0.73
N THR A 54 -2.38 5.77 0.21
CA THR A 54 -2.49 7.23 0.34
C THR A 54 -1.15 7.85 0.77
N LEU A 55 -0.46 7.23 1.72
CA LEU A 55 0.89 7.64 2.15
C LEU A 55 1.91 7.54 1.01
N GLN A 56 1.83 6.49 0.18
CA GLN A 56 2.68 6.35 -1.00
C GLN A 56 2.48 7.50 -1.99
N ASN A 57 1.24 7.92 -2.24
CA ASN A 57 0.96 9.09 -3.08
C ASN A 57 1.55 10.38 -2.49
N LEU A 58 1.42 10.59 -1.18
CA LEU A 58 2.04 11.74 -0.50
C LEU A 58 3.57 11.73 -0.66
N LEU A 59 4.21 10.56 -0.50
CA LEU A 59 5.65 10.42 -0.65
C LEU A 59 6.12 10.75 -2.08
N TYR A 60 5.36 10.34 -3.11
CA TYR A 60 5.67 10.71 -4.48
C TYR A 60 5.53 12.20 -4.73
N LEU A 61 4.47 12.84 -4.23
CA LEU A 61 4.32 14.29 -4.35
C LEU A 61 5.42 15.04 -3.61
N LEU A 62 5.82 14.58 -2.43
CA LEU A 62 6.96 15.16 -1.70
C LEU A 62 8.26 15.00 -2.48
N ALA A 63 8.50 13.82 -3.08
CA ALA A 63 9.65 13.60 -3.95
C ALA A 63 9.64 14.57 -5.14
N PHE A 64 8.51 14.75 -5.82
CA PHE A 64 8.37 15.74 -6.89
C PHE A 64 8.59 17.16 -6.40
N LYS A 65 8.06 17.53 -5.23
CA LYS A 65 8.30 18.84 -4.60
C LYS A 65 9.78 19.07 -4.39
N TYR A 66 10.52 18.09 -3.86
CA TYR A 66 11.97 18.20 -3.68
C TYR A 66 12.73 18.35 -4.99
N ILE A 67 12.36 17.58 -6.02
CA ILE A 67 13.00 17.63 -7.34
C ILE A 67 12.76 19.00 -7.99
N VAL A 68 11.51 19.46 -8.05
CA VAL A 68 11.13 20.70 -8.72
C VAL A 68 11.68 21.94 -7.99
N SER A 69 11.78 21.88 -6.66
CA SER A 69 12.38 22.97 -5.86
C SER A 69 13.91 22.93 -5.85
N GLY A 70 14.55 21.91 -6.43
CA GLY A 70 16.00 21.73 -6.40
C GLY A 70 16.57 21.38 -5.02
N GLN A 71 15.71 21.01 -4.05
CA GLN A 71 16.16 20.64 -2.71
C GLN A 71 16.87 19.28 -2.68
N ILE A 72 16.46 18.35 -3.55
CA ILE A 72 17.06 17.03 -3.69
C ILE A 72 17.18 16.70 -5.18
N GLY A 73 18.40 16.33 -5.59
CA GLY A 73 18.78 15.90 -6.95
C GLY A 73 19.52 14.57 -6.93
N HIS A 74 20.02 14.12 -8.08
CA HIS A 74 20.74 12.86 -8.20
C HIS A 74 22.03 12.84 -7.37
N GLU A 75 22.77 13.94 -7.35
CA GLU A 75 24.00 14.12 -6.58
C GLU A 75 23.78 14.04 -5.06
N HIS A 76 22.55 14.28 -4.59
CA HIS A 76 22.18 14.19 -3.19
C HIS A 76 21.91 12.75 -2.73
N ILE A 77 21.73 11.81 -3.67
CA ILE A 77 21.54 10.38 -3.43
C ILE A 77 22.42 9.61 -4.40
N PRO A 78 23.75 9.56 -4.17
CA PRO A 78 24.68 8.92 -5.09
C PRO A 78 24.33 7.45 -5.35
N ASP A 79 24.52 7.02 -6.60
CA ASP A 79 24.28 5.65 -7.04
C ASP A 79 25.59 4.83 -6.95
N ASP A 80 26.11 4.69 -5.73
CA ASP A 80 27.24 3.83 -5.42
C ASP A 80 26.83 2.64 -4.52
N PRO A 81 27.58 1.52 -4.56
CA PRO A 81 27.20 0.32 -3.81
C PRO A 81 27.04 0.51 -2.30
N SER A 82 27.79 1.44 -1.70
CA SER A 82 27.74 1.71 -0.26
C SER A 82 26.45 2.45 0.09
N VAL A 83 26.12 3.51 -0.65
CA VAL A 83 24.86 4.25 -0.46
C VAL A 83 23.64 3.39 -0.77
N GLU A 84 23.69 2.55 -1.79
CA GLU A 84 22.61 1.59 -2.08
C GLU A 84 22.40 0.61 -0.92
N SER A 85 23.49 0.10 -0.33
CA SER A 85 23.43 -0.76 0.85
C SER A 85 22.79 -0.06 2.05
N GLU A 86 23.15 1.19 2.34
CA GLU A 86 22.55 1.99 3.42
C GLU A 86 21.03 2.14 3.24
N ARG A 87 20.57 2.44 2.02
CA ARG A 87 19.14 2.58 1.70
C ARG A 87 18.39 1.24 1.84
N ARG A 88 18.98 0.15 1.39
CA ARG A 88 18.37 -1.20 1.43
C ARG A 88 18.26 -1.77 2.83
N GLN A 89 19.24 -1.52 3.70
CA GLN A 89 19.23 -2.03 5.08
C GLN A 89 17.96 -1.63 5.84
N VAL A 90 17.50 -0.39 5.66
CA VAL A 90 16.28 0.12 6.33
C VAL A 90 15.07 -0.75 5.99
N ILE A 91 14.95 -1.16 4.73
CA ILE A 91 13.78 -1.88 4.24
C ILE A 91 13.88 -3.36 4.59
N PHE A 92 14.94 -4.03 4.15
CA PHE A 92 15.08 -5.48 4.36
C PHE A 92 15.32 -5.83 5.82
N GLY A 93 16.16 -5.07 6.51
CA GLY A 93 16.44 -5.29 7.94
C GLY A 93 15.16 -5.17 8.76
N THR A 94 14.34 -4.16 8.49
CA THR A 94 13.07 -4.01 9.21
C THR A 94 12.08 -5.12 8.88
N ALA A 95 12.00 -5.58 7.63
CA ALA A 95 11.10 -6.64 7.21
C ALA A 95 11.35 -7.97 7.96
N ILE A 96 12.60 -8.26 8.33
CA ILE A 96 12.97 -9.45 9.10
C ILE A 96 13.12 -9.19 10.61
N GLY A 97 12.68 -8.01 11.09
CA GLY A 97 12.68 -7.68 12.51
C GLY A 97 14.03 -7.27 13.10
N ILE A 98 15.03 -6.92 12.28
CA ILE A 98 16.27 -6.33 12.79
C ILE A 98 15.95 -4.93 13.34
N PRO A 99 16.32 -4.60 14.60
CA PRO A 99 15.91 -3.34 15.22
C PRO A 99 16.75 -2.13 14.81
N THR A 100 17.93 -2.36 14.24
CA THR A 100 18.90 -1.29 13.92
C THR A 100 19.63 -1.53 12.61
N PHE A 101 19.97 -0.46 11.90
CA PHE A 101 20.85 -0.48 10.72
C PHE A 101 22.04 0.46 10.90
N PHE A 102 22.95 0.48 9.93
CA PHE A 102 24.19 1.25 10.00
C PHE A 102 24.34 2.20 8.81
N VAL A 103 24.78 3.42 9.11
CA VAL A 103 25.10 4.46 8.11
C VAL A 103 26.53 4.91 8.33
N HIS A 104 27.32 4.99 7.27
CA HIS A 104 28.70 5.45 7.33
C HIS A 104 28.73 6.96 7.65
N GLU A 105 29.65 7.38 8.52
CA GLU A 105 29.77 8.78 8.95
C GLU A 105 30.01 9.74 7.77
N ASN A 106 30.74 9.27 6.75
CA ASN A 106 31.06 10.01 5.54
C ASN A 106 30.14 9.65 4.36
N THR A 107 28.90 9.18 4.61
CA THR A 107 27.96 8.84 3.53
C THR A 107 27.78 10.01 2.55
N GLY A 108 27.77 9.74 1.25
CA GLY A 108 27.45 10.72 0.22
C GLY A 108 25.97 11.10 0.16
N ASN A 109 25.10 10.35 0.85
CA ASN A 109 23.66 10.53 0.80
C ASN A 109 23.19 11.70 1.67
N ALA A 110 23.02 12.86 1.04
CA ALA A 110 22.57 14.08 1.71
C ALA A 110 21.13 13.99 2.24
N LEU A 111 20.25 13.26 1.54
CA LEU A 111 18.88 13.02 2.02
C LEU A 111 18.90 12.19 3.31
N LEU A 112 19.71 11.14 3.36
CA LEU A 112 19.88 10.31 4.54
C LEU A 112 20.47 11.11 5.70
N LYS A 113 21.46 11.97 5.44
CA LYS A 113 22.00 12.92 6.43
C LYS A 113 20.93 13.86 6.99
N LYS A 114 20.06 14.41 6.13
CA LYS A 114 18.90 15.23 6.56
C LYS A 114 17.99 14.45 7.52
N ILE A 115 17.70 13.18 7.20
CA ILE A 115 16.87 12.32 8.06
C ILE A 115 17.56 12.00 9.38
N MET A 116 18.85 11.66 9.35
CA MET A 116 19.64 11.40 10.55
C MET A 116 19.69 12.63 11.46
N GLY A 117 19.75 13.84 10.91
CA GLY A 117 19.70 15.09 11.70
C GLY A 117 18.42 15.27 12.53
N LYS A 118 17.33 14.59 12.18
CA LYS A 118 16.06 14.57 12.94
C LYS A 118 15.84 13.26 13.73
N THR A 119 16.78 12.32 13.64
CA THR A 119 16.70 11.00 14.27
C THR A 119 17.29 11.03 15.66
N ASP A 120 16.51 10.58 16.65
CA ASP A 120 16.93 10.51 18.04
C ASP A 120 17.74 9.23 18.32
N ARG A 121 18.50 9.24 19.43
CA ARG A 121 19.24 8.08 19.97
C ARG A 121 20.25 7.45 19.00
N LEU A 122 20.86 8.26 18.14
CA LEU A 122 21.99 7.85 17.31
C LEU A 122 23.21 7.51 18.18
N ARG A 123 23.91 6.42 17.85
CA ARG A 123 25.12 5.99 18.57
C ARG A 123 26.17 5.51 17.60
N MET A 124 27.43 5.81 17.87
CA MET A 124 28.53 5.19 17.12
C MET A 124 28.56 3.68 17.36
N SER A 125 28.79 2.92 16.30
CA SER A 125 28.88 1.47 16.35
C SER A 125 30.23 1.04 16.93
N ARG A 126 30.19 0.16 17.95
CA ARG A 126 31.41 -0.49 18.47
C ARG A 126 31.88 -1.64 17.58
N ARG A 127 30.95 -2.26 16.83
CA ARG A 127 31.22 -3.42 15.97
C ARG A 127 31.74 -3.02 14.60
N TYR A 128 31.29 -1.87 14.10
CA TYR A 128 31.64 -1.34 12.78
C TYR A 128 32.19 0.08 12.96
N PRO A 129 33.51 0.25 13.18
CA PRO A 129 34.13 1.57 13.29
C PRO A 129 33.81 2.45 12.08
N GLY A 130 33.54 3.73 12.29
CA GLY A 130 33.14 4.69 11.23
C GLY A 130 31.65 4.64 10.87
N TYR A 131 30.83 3.83 11.54
CA TYR A 131 29.40 3.75 11.32
C TYR A 131 28.58 4.26 12.51
N THR A 132 27.51 4.98 12.19
CA THR A 132 26.42 5.29 13.12
C THR A 132 25.43 4.15 13.12
N ARG A 133 25.14 3.60 14.31
CA ARG A 133 24.02 2.69 14.54
C ARG A 133 22.74 3.52 14.69
N VAL A 134 21.74 3.18 13.87
CA VAL A 134 20.43 3.86 13.82
C VAL A 134 19.34 2.87 14.23
N TYR A 135 18.45 3.28 15.13
CA TYR A 135 17.28 2.47 15.50
C TYR A 135 16.14 2.68 14.49
N ASN A 136 15.57 1.60 13.98
CA ASN A 136 14.52 1.65 12.96
C ASN A 136 13.29 2.46 13.43
N ILE A 137 12.92 2.34 14.71
CA ILE A 137 11.81 3.09 15.27
C ILE A 137 12.08 4.60 15.32
N GLU A 138 13.29 5.01 15.69
CA GLU A 138 13.65 6.43 15.76
C GLU A 138 13.80 7.02 14.35
N TYR A 139 14.30 6.23 13.39
CA TYR A 139 14.35 6.61 11.98
C TYR A 139 12.93 6.85 11.41
N ARG A 140 11.98 5.95 11.70
CA ARG A 140 10.58 6.13 11.28
C ARG A 140 9.93 7.35 11.92
N ARG A 141 10.21 7.65 13.18
CA ARG A 141 9.77 8.89 13.84
C ARG A 141 10.39 10.13 13.20
N ALA A 142 11.65 10.08 12.80
CA ALA A 142 12.30 11.17 12.07
C ALA A 142 11.65 11.39 10.69
N LEU A 143 11.30 10.33 9.97
CA LEU A 143 10.54 10.42 8.72
C LEU A 143 9.17 11.08 8.94
N LEU A 144 8.47 10.74 10.03
CA LEU A 144 7.20 11.41 10.38
C LEU A 144 7.41 12.91 10.63
N LYS A 145 8.47 13.31 11.36
CA LYS A 145 8.82 14.73 11.54
C LYS A 145 9.05 15.42 10.19
N ILE A 146 9.76 14.76 9.26
CA ILE A 146 9.98 15.26 7.90
C ILE A 146 8.67 15.42 7.13
N LEU A 147 7.76 14.45 7.20
CA LEU A 147 6.46 14.58 6.55
C LEU A 147 5.69 15.79 7.09
N ARG A 148 5.67 15.96 8.42
CA ARG A 148 5.00 17.10 9.04
C ARG A 148 5.61 18.45 8.65
N ASP A 149 6.93 18.52 8.49
CA ASP A 149 7.64 19.76 8.16
C ASP A 149 7.62 20.05 6.65
N ASP A 150 8.09 19.11 5.84
CA ASP A 150 8.39 19.33 4.42
C ASP A 150 7.17 19.10 3.51
N ALA A 151 6.17 18.36 3.98
CA ALA A 151 4.94 18.05 3.23
C ALA A 151 3.68 18.68 3.85
N ALA A 152 3.81 19.68 4.75
CA ALA A 152 2.67 20.29 5.45
C ALA A 152 1.57 20.79 4.49
N ASP A 153 1.97 21.50 3.43
CA ASP A 153 1.12 21.99 2.34
C ASP A 153 0.47 20.86 1.54
N LEU A 154 1.21 19.79 1.26
CA LEU A 154 0.70 18.61 0.56
C LEU A 154 -0.31 17.83 1.42
N ILE A 155 -0.05 17.70 2.73
CA ILE A 155 -0.96 17.07 3.69
C ILE A 155 -2.26 17.85 3.77
N GLU A 156 -2.20 19.18 3.78
CA GLU A 156 -3.39 20.03 3.74
C GLU A 156 -4.14 19.91 2.40
N MET A 157 -3.42 20.01 1.28
CA MET A 157 -4.00 19.90 -0.07
C MET A 157 -4.70 18.56 -0.30
N LEU A 158 -4.16 17.47 0.23
CA LEU A 158 -4.72 16.12 0.11
C LEU A 158 -5.69 15.76 1.24
N ASN A 159 -5.92 16.65 2.21
CA ASN A 159 -6.74 16.41 3.39
C ASN A 159 -6.30 15.18 4.21
N MET A 160 -4.99 15.00 4.40
CA MET A 160 -4.39 13.81 5.02
C MET A 160 -4.00 13.99 6.49
N ARG A 161 -4.55 14.99 7.19
CA ARG A 161 -4.17 15.25 8.58
C ARG A 161 -4.42 14.03 9.48
N GLU A 162 -5.56 13.38 9.31
CA GLU A 162 -5.91 12.18 10.09
C GLU A 162 -5.04 10.97 9.72
N ASP A 163 -4.70 10.77 8.43
CA ASP A 163 -3.80 9.69 8.02
C ASP A 163 -2.41 9.82 8.67
N ILE A 164 -1.90 11.07 8.79
CA ILE A 164 -0.62 11.34 9.44
C ILE A 164 -0.69 11.14 10.96
N ASN A 165 -1.80 11.50 11.59
CA ASN A 165 -2.02 11.21 13.01
C ASN A 165 -2.11 9.71 13.28
N GLU A 166 -2.80 8.96 12.41
CA GLU A 166 -2.87 7.51 12.53
C GLU A 166 -1.51 6.85 12.31
N LEU A 167 -0.72 7.33 11.34
CA LEU A 167 0.66 6.88 11.15
C LEU A 167 1.49 7.08 12.43
N GLU A 168 1.32 8.21 13.12
CA GLU A 168 1.95 8.44 14.42
C GLU A 168 1.52 7.43 15.48
N THR A 169 0.22 7.18 15.61
CA THR A 169 -0.32 6.17 16.53
C THR A 169 0.25 4.78 16.24
N ARG A 170 0.34 4.40 14.95
CA ARG A 170 0.95 3.13 14.51
C ARG A 170 2.44 3.03 14.84
N LEU A 171 3.16 4.14 14.88
CA LEU A 171 4.57 4.18 15.29
C LEU A 171 4.74 4.19 16.80
N CYS A 172 3.81 4.78 17.55
CA CYS A 172 3.87 4.84 19.02
C CYS A 172 3.47 3.52 19.68
N GLU A 173 2.45 2.84 19.14
CA GLU A 173 1.90 1.59 19.66
C GLU A 173 1.78 0.53 18.54
N PRO A 174 2.92 0.06 17.98
CA PRO A 174 2.91 -0.80 16.80
C PRO A 174 2.25 -2.16 17.05
N ASP A 175 2.40 -2.74 18.24
CA ASP A 175 1.80 -4.05 18.56
C ASP A 175 0.27 -4.02 18.53
N ARG A 176 -0.34 -2.83 18.66
CA ARG A 176 -1.79 -2.64 18.69
C ARG A 176 -2.35 -2.10 17.38
N PHE A 177 -1.66 -1.12 16.78
CA PHE A 177 -2.22 -0.38 15.64
C PHE A 177 -1.54 -0.67 14.30
N SER A 178 -0.33 -1.25 14.30
CA SER A 178 0.27 -1.66 13.02
C SER A 178 -0.44 -2.88 12.43
N ALA A 179 -0.42 -3.03 11.11
CA ALA A 179 -1.01 -4.20 10.45
C ALA A 179 -0.40 -5.51 10.99
N ALA A 180 0.93 -5.55 11.18
CA ALA A 180 1.60 -6.70 11.79
C ALA A 180 1.08 -6.98 13.21
N GLY A 181 0.97 -5.96 14.05
CA GLY A 181 0.46 -6.08 15.42
C GLY A 181 -0.97 -6.62 15.48
N LYS A 182 -1.88 -6.06 14.66
CA LYS A 182 -3.28 -6.52 14.58
C LYS A 182 -3.38 -7.98 14.11
N LEU A 183 -2.63 -8.35 13.06
CA LEU A 183 -2.59 -9.72 12.56
C LEU A 183 -2.03 -10.69 13.61
N THR A 184 -0.90 -10.36 14.24
CA THR A 184 -0.32 -11.17 15.32
C THR A 184 -1.29 -11.31 16.49
N SER A 185 -1.97 -10.25 16.90
CA SER A 185 -2.98 -10.31 17.96
C SER A 185 -4.16 -11.21 17.58
N GLY A 186 -4.61 -11.20 16.33
CA GLY A 186 -5.67 -12.09 15.84
C GLY A 186 -5.26 -13.55 15.92
N ILE A 187 -4.03 -13.87 15.52
CA ILE A 187 -3.47 -15.24 15.56
C ILE A 187 -3.34 -15.72 17.01
N LEU A 188 -2.77 -14.88 17.88
CA LEU A 188 -2.60 -15.20 19.30
C LEU A 188 -3.95 -15.41 20.01
N GLY A 189 -4.97 -14.62 19.64
CA GLY A 189 -6.32 -14.79 20.16
C GLY A 189 -6.91 -16.16 19.87
N MET A 190 -6.60 -16.75 18.72
CA MET A 190 -7.04 -18.12 18.41
C MET A 190 -6.19 -19.20 19.09
N ALA A 191 -4.89 -18.96 19.22
CA ALA A 191 -3.97 -19.88 19.88
C ALA A 191 -4.04 -19.84 21.42
N GLY A 192 -4.73 -18.84 21.99
CA GLY A 192 -4.78 -18.61 23.44
C GLY A 192 -3.49 -18.06 24.04
N GLY A 193 -2.57 -17.54 23.20
CA GLY A 193 -1.29 -16.98 23.62
C GLY A 193 -1.34 -15.46 23.90
N LYS A 194 -0.38 -14.95 24.65
CA LYS A 194 -0.20 -13.49 24.88
C LYS A 194 0.97 -12.92 24.08
N SER A 195 1.97 -13.74 23.80
CA SER A 195 3.12 -13.41 22.95
C SER A 195 3.38 -14.57 21.98
N PRO A 196 3.90 -14.30 20.76
CA PRO A 196 4.34 -15.37 19.86
C PRO A 196 5.43 -16.25 20.49
N MET A 197 6.22 -15.68 21.41
CA MET A 197 7.28 -16.39 22.12
C MET A 197 6.77 -17.32 23.24
N ASP A 198 5.49 -17.21 23.61
CA ASP A 198 4.87 -18.08 24.62
C ASP A 198 4.35 -19.40 24.01
N LEU A 199 4.30 -19.49 22.68
CA LEU A 199 3.77 -20.63 21.94
C LEU A 199 4.90 -21.41 21.29
N CYS A 200 4.71 -22.72 21.08
CA CYS A 200 5.61 -23.43 20.19
C CYS A 200 5.36 -22.99 18.74
N ALA A 201 6.39 -23.13 17.90
CA ALA A 201 6.33 -22.68 16.51
C ALA A 201 5.19 -23.37 15.73
N ASP A 202 4.96 -24.65 15.98
CA ASP A 202 3.90 -25.42 15.30
C ASP A 202 2.50 -24.93 15.66
N ASP A 203 2.24 -24.68 16.95
CA ASP A 203 0.96 -24.13 17.42
C ASP A 203 0.69 -22.74 16.83
N PHE A 204 1.70 -21.87 16.83
CA PHE A 204 1.57 -20.54 16.24
C PHE A 204 1.32 -20.62 14.74
N ASN A 205 2.05 -21.46 14.01
CA ASN A 205 1.91 -21.61 12.56
C ASN A 205 0.54 -22.19 12.17
N GLN A 206 0.05 -23.20 12.91
CA GLN A 206 -1.27 -23.78 12.68
C GLN A 206 -2.38 -22.75 12.96
N ALA A 207 -2.25 -21.97 14.03
CA ALA A 207 -3.15 -20.86 14.31
C ALA A 207 -3.08 -19.79 13.22
N ALA A 208 -1.89 -19.42 12.76
CA ALA A 208 -1.72 -18.44 11.69
C ALA A 208 -2.41 -18.88 10.39
N GLU A 209 -2.17 -20.11 9.95
CA GLU A 209 -2.80 -20.69 8.76
C GLU A 209 -4.32 -20.66 8.85
N LYS A 210 -4.87 -21.09 10.01
CA LYS A 210 -6.32 -21.04 10.24
C LYS A 210 -6.83 -19.60 10.19
N TYR A 211 -6.18 -18.66 10.87
CA TYR A 211 -6.60 -17.26 10.97
C TYR A 211 -6.68 -16.62 9.59
N TYR A 212 -5.65 -16.85 8.76
CA TYR A 212 -5.62 -16.31 7.40
C TYR A 212 -6.72 -16.91 6.52
N ARG A 213 -6.95 -18.22 6.60
CA ARG A 213 -7.93 -18.92 5.76
C ARG A 213 -9.39 -18.68 6.17
N THR A 214 -9.65 -18.42 7.45
CA THR A 214 -11.00 -18.22 7.97
C THR A 214 -11.26 -16.76 8.29
N ASP A 215 -10.71 -16.26 9.38
CA ASP A 215 -11.10 -15.00 10.01
C ASP A 215 -10.74 -13.80 9.13
N LEU A 216 -9.49 -13.75 8.68
CA LEU A 216 -9.01 -12.66 7.84
C LEU A 216 -9.68 -12.69 6.46
N ARG A 217 -9.74 -13.86 5.80
CA ARG A 217 -10.46 -14.03 4.53
C ARG A 217 -11.90 -13.57 4.64
N ASN A 218 -12.62 -14.01 5.68
CA ASN A 218 -14.03 -13.67 5.86
C ASN A 218 -14.22 -12.18 6.16
N ARG A 219 -13.28 -11.54 6.87
CA ARG A 219 -13.27 -10.10 7.06
C ARG A 219 -13.09 -9.37 5.72
N HIS A 220 -12.11 -9.77 4.92
CA HIS A 220 -11.85 -9.19 3.60
C HIS A 220 -13.05 -9.34 2.65
N ILE A 221 -13.73 -10.50 2.66
CA ILE A 221 -14.94 -10.71 1.86
C ILE A 221 -16.06 -9.75 2.27
N ARG A 222 -16.32 -9.63 3.58
CA ARG A 222 -17.34 -8.70 4.10
C ARG A 222 -17.00 -7.26 3.77
N GLU A 223 -15.76 -6.85 3.98
CA GLU A 223 -15.30 -5.49 3.67
C GLU A 223 -15.45 -5.19 2.18
N ALA A 224 -15.00 -6.08 1.29
CA ALA A 224 -15.09 -5.89 -0.15
C ALA A 224 -16.53 -5.83 -0.67
N LEU A 225 -17.42 -6.72 -0.19
CA LEU A 225 -18.83 -6.71 -0.58
C LEU A 225 -19.58 -5.51 0.00
N GLY A 226 -19.23 -5.07 1.22
CA GLY A 226 -19.74 -3.82 1.79
C GLY A 226 -19.38 -2.61 0.94
N LEU A 227 -18.11 -2.49 0.53
CA LEU A 227 -17.64 -1.43 -0.37
C LEU A 227 -18.37 -1.46 -1.73
N LEU A 228 -18.56 -2.65 -2.31
CA LEU A 228 -19.32 -2.79 -3.55
C LEU A 228 -20.78 -2.36 -3.35
N GLY A 229 -21.41 -2.76 -2.24
CA GLY A 229 -22.78 -2.37 -1.90
C GLY A 229 -22.95 -0.86 -1.78
N GLU A 230 -22.02 -0.16 -1.13
CA GLU A 230 -22.04 1.31 -1.06
C GLU A 230 -22.00 1.96 -2.45
N VAL A 231 -21.20 1.40 -3.36
CA VAL A 231 -21.11 1.88 -4.73
C VAL A 231 -22.43 1.66 -5.48
N LEU A 232 -23.00 0.45 -5.41
CA LEU A 232 -24.28 0.15 -6.08
C LEU A 232 -25.40 1.03 -5.55
N ASN A 233 -25.48 1.23 -4.23
CA ASN A 233 -26.44 2.14 -3.60
C ASN A 233 -26.30 3.59 -4.10
N LYS A 234 -25.09 4.06 -4.38
CA LYS A 234 -24.85 5.40 -4.96
C LYS A 234 -25.26 5.47 -6.43
N LEU A 235 -25.15 4.38 -7.18
CA LEU A 235 -25.57 4.30 -8.58
C LEU A 235 -27.10 4.28 -8.71
N GLU A 236 -27.81 3.63 -7.79
CA GLU A 236 -29.28 3.59 -7.78
C GLU A 236 -29.92 4.95 -7.49
N LYS A 237 -29.27 5.78 -6.66
CA LYS A 237 -29.83 7.05 -6.16
C LYS A 237 -29.66 8.28 -7.07
N VAL A 238 -28.79 8.23 -8.08
CA VAL A 238 -28.43 9.42 -8.87
C VAL A 238 -28.90 9.31 -10.31
N SER A 239 -29.57 10.36 -10.79
CA SER A 239 -30.17 10.45 -12.13
C SER A 239 -29.32 11.26 -13.10
N ASP A 240 -28.06 10.87 -13.31
CA ASP A 240 -27.27 11.35 -14.46
C ASP A 240 -27.34 10.33 -15.63
N GLY A 241 -27.16 10.79 -16.87
CA GLY A 241 -27.34 9.95 -18.06
C GLY A 241 -26.36 8.79 -18.17
N LEU A 242 -25.11 8.92 -17.68
CA LEU A 242 -24.14 7.83 -17.70
C LEU A 242 -24.49 6.73 -16.69
N ARG A 243 -25.03 7.11 -15.54
CA ARG A 243 -25.48 6.18 -14.50
C ARG A 243 -26.74 5.43 -14.93
N GLN A 244 -27.53 5.94 -15.88
CA GLN A 244 -28.69 5.22 -16.41
C GLN A 244 -28.29 3.96 -17.19
N ASP A 245 -27.28 4.05 -18.06
CA ASP A 245 -26.80 2.89 -18.83
C ASP A 245 -26.22 1.81 -17.90
N ILE A 246 -25.42 2.21 -16.93
CA ILE A 246 -24.85 1.30 -15.93
C ILE A 246 -25.94 0.66 -15.06
N ARG A 247 -26.95 1.43 -14.66
CA ARG A 247 -28.10 0.91 -13.92
C ARG A 247 -28.89 -0.11 -14.75
N PHE A 248 -29.05 0.12 -16.05
CA PHE A 248 -29.69 -0.84 -16.95
C PHE A 248 -28.91 -2.16 -17.01
N LEU A 249 -27.58 -2.11 -17.11
CA LEU A 249 -26.73 -3.31 -17.08
C LEU A 249 -26.87 -4.07 -15.75
N ILE A 250 -26.80 -3.36 -14.61
CA ILE A 250 -26.95 -3.96 -13.28
C ILE A 250 -28.33 -4.62 -13.15
N ASN A 251 -29.40 -3.92 -13.55
CA ASN A 251 -30.76 -4.46 -13.51
C ASN A 251 -30.91 -5.69 -14.42
N GLY A 252 -30.26 -5.72 -15.58
CA GLY A 252 -30.25 -6.86 -16.49
C GLY A 252 -29.56 -8.08 -15.88
N ILE A 253 -28.44 -7.88 -15.17
CA ILE A 253 -27.72 -8.95 -14.46
C ILE A 253 -28.55 -9.49 -13.29
N LEU A 254 -29.15 -8.58 -12.51
CA LEU A 254 -29.89 -8.92 -11.30
C LEU A 254 -31.34 -9.34 -11.57
N GLN A 255 -31.82 -9.19 -12.80
CA GLN A 255 -33.20 -9.50 -13.21
C GLN A 255 -34.22 -8.79 -12.30
N GLU A 256 -34.06 -7.47 -12.15
CA GLU A 256 -34.92 -6.58 -11.35
C GLU A 256 -34.96 -6.83 -9.83
N LYS A 257 -34.06 -7.67 -9.29
CA LYS A 257 -33.88 -7.78 -7.84
C LYS A 257 -33.04 -6.62 -7.28
N PRO A 258 -33.34 -6.13 -6.06
CA PRO A 258 -32.53 -5.09 -5.42
C PRO A 258 -31.07 -5.54 -5.25
N ALA A 259 -30.12 -4.67 -5.59
CA ALA A 259 -28.69 -4.99 -5.50
C ALA A 259 -28.24 -5.32 -4.08
N GLY A 260 -28.78 -4.61 -3.08
CA GLY A 260 -28.50 -4.87 -1.67
C GLY A 260 -28.88 -6.28 -1.24
N GLU A 261 -30.11 -6.73 -1.55
CA GLU A 261 -30.58 -8.08 -1.20
C GLU A 261 -29.74 -9.17 -1.88
N PHE A 262 -29.37 -8.96 -3.15
CA PHE A 262 -28.48 -9.88 -3.85
C PHE A 262 -27.11 -9.98 -3.17
N LEU A 263 -26.49 -8.84 -2.82
CA LEU A 263 -25.16 -8.82 -2.20
C LEU A 263 -25.17 -9.42 -0.80
N ASP A 264 -26.20 -9.16 0.01
CA ASP A 264 -26.33 -9.75 1.35
C ASP A 264 -26.42 -11.27 1.26
N ARG A 265 -27.25 -11.78 0.34
CA ARG A 265 -27.36 -13.22 0.10
C ARG A 265 -26.04 -13.80 -0.42
N ALA A 266 -25.44 -13.17 -1.43
CA ALA A 266 -24.17 -13.62 -2.01
C ALA A 266 -23.05 -13.65 -0.95
N GLN A 267 -23.00 -12.66 -0.06
CA GLN A 267 -22.06 -12.63 1.05
C GLN A 267 -22.25 -13.85 1.96
N GLN A 268 -23.48 -14.16 2.37
CA GLN A 268 -23.74 -15.34 3.22
C GLN A 268 -23.37 -16.64 2.52
N GLU A 269 -23.73 -16.78 1.25
CA GLU A 269 -23.40 -17.95 0.43
C GLU A 269 -21.88 -18.13 0.28
N ILE A 270 -21.12 -17.05 0.04
CA ILE A 270 -19.66 -17.11 -0.11
C ILE A 270 -18.98 -17.44 1.23
N LEU A 271 -19.43 -16.82 2.32
CA LEU A 271 -18.87 -17.06 3.66
C LEU A 271 -19.12 -18.50 4.15
N ASN A 272 -20.23 -19.11 3.74
CA ASN A 272 -20.57 -20.50 4.05
C ASN A 272 -20.06 -21.50 3.00
N GLU A 273 -19.36 -21.02 1.96
CA GLU A 273 -18.86 -21.85 0.84
C GLU A 273 -19.97 -22.62 0.10
N THR A 274 -21.17 -22.04 0.03
CA THR A 274 -22.36 -22.60 -0.64
C THR A 274 -22.80 -21.82 -1.88
N ALA A 275 -22.05 -20.78 -2.27
CA ALA A 275 -22.36 -19.96 -3.44
C ALA A 275 -22.42 -20.80 -4.73
N SER A 276 -23.53 -20.66 -5.46
CA SER A 276 -23.70 -21.31 -6.75
C SER A 276 -22.85 -20.63 -7.83
N ALA A 277 -22.57 -21.34 -8.92
CA ALA A 277 -21.92 -20.77 -10.10
C ALA A 277 -22.68 -19.53 -10.61
N GLU A 278 -24.01 -19.59 -10.62
CA GLU A 278 -24.85 -18.45 -11.02
C GLU A 278 -24.66 -17.23 -10.12
N THR A 279 -24.62 -17.41 -8.79
CA THR A 279 -24.35 -16.29 -7.85
C THR A 279 -22.97 -15.68 -8.13
N LEU A 280 -21.95 -16.51 -8.34
CA LEU A 280 -20.59 -16.05 -8.59
C LEU A 280 -20.46 -15.34 -9.95
N GLU A 281 -21.09 -15.86 -11.01
CA GLU A 281 -21.14 -15.24 -12.34
C GLU A 281 -21.81 -13.87 -12.30
N LYS A 282 -22.93 -13.74 -11.58
CA LYS A 282 -23.60 -12.45 -11.38
C LYS A 282 -22.70 -11.47 -10.64
N LEU A 283 -22.02 -11.90 -9.58
CA LEU A 283 -21.10 -11.05 -8.83
C LEU A 283 -19.90 -10.59 -9.69
N ILE A 284 -19.28 -11.49 -10.45
CA ILE A 284 -18.20 -11.17 -11.40
C ILE A 284 -18.70 -10.16 -12.43
N SER A 285 -19.89 -10.37 -12.98
CA SER A 285 -20.48 -9.46 -13.97
C SER A 285 -20.72 -8.06 -13.39
N ILE A 286 -21.19 -7.96 -12.15
CA ILE A 286 -21.35 -6.67 -11.45
C ILE A 286 -20.00 -5.97 -11.26
N ILE A 287 -18.96 -6.72 -10.88
CA ILE A 287 -17.60 -6.18 -10.75
C ILE A 287 -17.09 -5.65 -12.10
N LEU A 288 -17.30 -6.38 -13.19
CA LEU A 288 -16.92 -5.94 -14.54
C LEU A 288 -17.68 -4.69 -14.97
N VAL A 289 -18.97 -4.60 -14.69
CA VAL A 289 -19.77 -3.39 -14.94
C VAL A 289 -19.23 -2.21 -14.13
N HIS A 290 -18.84 -2.43 -12.88
CA HIS A 290 -18.21 -1.37 -12.07
C HIS A 290 -16.88 -0.90 -12.65
N ILE A 291 -16.03 -1.81 -13.10
CA ILE A 291 -14.74 -1.50 -13.76
C ILE A 291 -15.00 -0.69 -15.04
N HIS A 292 -15.96 -1.12 -15.86
CA HIS A 292 -16.35 -0.42 -17.07
C HIS A 292 -16.84 1.01 -16.77
N TYR A 293 -17.74 1.17 -15.80
CA TYR A 293 -18.20 2.48 -15.34
C TYR A 293 -17.04 3.40 -14.92
N LYS A 294 -16.07 2.87 -14.16
CA LYS A 294 -14.88 3.63 -13.76
C LYS A 294 -13.99 4.01 -14.94
N ALA A 295 -13.83 3.12 -15.91
CA ALA A 295 -13.06 3.40 -17.12
C ALA A 295 -13.72 4.52 -17.96
N GLU A 296 -15.04 4.47 -18.15
CA GLU A 296 -15.77 5.49 -18.90
C GLU A 296 -15.77 6.86 -18.21
N LEU A 297 -15.93 6.89 -16.88
CA LEU A 297 -15.77 8.12 -16.10
C LEU A 297 -14.39 8.73 -16.32
N ASN A 298 -13.33 7.92 -16.21
CA ASN A 298 -11.96 8.39 -16.41
C ASN A 298 -11.73 8.93 -17.84
N GLN A 299 -12.34 8.31 -18.85
CA GLN A 299 -12.27 8.79 -20.22
C GLN A 299 -12.96 10.15 -20.37
N LYS A 300 -14.18 10.31 -19.86
CA LYS A 300 -14.90 11.60 -19.86
C LYS A 300 -14.12 12.70 -19.15
N PHE A 301 -13.47 12.39 -18.02
CA PHE A 301 -12.60 13.33 -17.32
C PHE A 301 -11.41 13.77 -18.18
N LYS A 302 -10.75 12.84 -18.88
CA LYS A 302 -9.67 13.19 -19.82
C LYS A 302 -10.17 14.11 -20.92
N ASP A 303 -11.27 13.74 -21.58
CA ASP A 303 -11.81 14.50 -22.71
C ASP A 303 -12.20 15.94 -22.29
N THR A 304 -12.77 16.09 -21.09
CA THR A 304 -13.11 17.41 -20.52
C THR A 304 -11.87 18.22 -20.18
N THR A 305 -10.83 17.59 -19.65
CA THR A 305 -9.56 18.26 -19.29
C THR A 305 -8.81 18.73 -20.55
N TYR A 306 -8.78 17.91 -21.61
CA TYR A 306 -8.20 18.28 -22.90
C TYR A 306 -8.98 19.38 -23.62
N ALA A 307 -10.32 19.37 -23.54
CA ALA A 307 -11.15 20.45 -24.08
C ALA A 307 -10.90 21.78 -23.35
N THR A 308 -10.65 21.74 -22.04
CA THR A 308 -10.41 22.94 -21.23
C THR A 308 -8.99 23.51 -21.44
N SER A 309 -7.99 22.66 -21.72
CA SER A 309 -6.63 23.10 -22.04
C SER A 309 -6.50 23.68 -23.46
N LEU A 310 -7.27 23.18 -24.43
CA LEU A 310 -7.35 23.74 -25.79
C LEU A 310 -8.01 25.13 -25.84
N HIS A 311 -8.83 25.50 -24.85
CA HIS A 311 -9.42 26.84 -24.73
C HIS A 311 -8.57 27.83 -23.91
N ARG A 312 -7.44 27.39 -23.34
CA ARG A 312 -6.52 28.23 -22.57
C ARG A 312 -5.13 28.40 -23.23
N ALA A 313 -4.95 27.91 -24.45
CA ALA A 313 -3.80 28.17 -25.31
C ALA A 313 -4.21 29.11 -26.45
#